data_AF-A0A2J8KIQ7-F1
#
_entry.id   AF-A0A2J8KIQ7-F1
#
_cell.length_a   1.000
_cell.length_b   1.000
_cell.length_c   1.000
_cell.angle_alpha   90.00
_cell.angle_beta   90.00
_cell.angle_gamma   90.00
#
_symmetry.space_group_name_H-M   'P 1'
#
loop_
_entity.id
_entity.type
_entity.pdbx_description
1 polymer ?
#
loop_
_entity_poly.entity_id
_entity_poly.type
_entity_poly.pdbx_seq_one_letter_code
_entity_poly.pdbx_strand_id
1 'polypeptide(L)'
;VMHALRQTWHTTCFVCAACKKPFGNSLFHMEDGEPYCEKDYINLFSTKCHGCDFPVEAGDKFIEALGHTWHDTCFICAVCL
;
A
#
# COMPACT_ATOMS: atom_id res chain seq x y z
N VAL A 1 -23.96 -10.04 -12.26
CA VAL A 1 -22.64 -10.38 -12.85
C VAL A 1 -21.79 -9.12 -12.88
N MET A 2 -20.75 -9.04 -12.04
CA MET A 2 -19.80 -7.91 -12.08
C MET A 2 -18.59 -8.34 -12.91
N HIS A 3 -18.38 -7.64 -14.02
CA HIS A 3 -17.24 -7.85 -14.91
C HIS A 3 -16.23 -6.74 -14.67
N ALA A 4 -15.20 -7.04 -13.88
CA ALA A 4 -13.96 -6.28 -13.83
C ALA A 4 -12.82 -7.30 -13.92
N LEU A 5 -11.97 -7.16 -14.95
CA LEU A 5 -10.73 -7.92 -15.15
C LEU A 5 -10.86 -9.46 -15.18
N ARG A 6 -11.68 -10.03 -16.08
CA ARG A 6 -11.58 -11.41 -16.62
C ARG A 6 -11.29 -12.57 -15.63
N GLN A 7 -11.59 -12.41 -14.34
CA GLN A 7 -11.34 -13.37 -13.26
C GLN A 7 -12.63 -13.48 -12.45
N THR A 8 -13.29 -14.64 -12.50
CA THR A 8 -14.48 -14.93 -11.69
C THR A 8 -14.06 -15.60 -10.39
N TRP A 9 -14.24 -14.91 -9.27
CA TRP A 9 -13.95 -15.45 -7.95
C TRP A 9 -15.22 -16.03 -7.34
N HIS A 10 -15.10 -17.18 -6.67
CA HIS A 10 -16.16 -17.60 -5.75
C HIS A 10 -16.26 -16.57 -4.62
N THR A 11 -17.47 -16.24 -4.18
CA THR A 11 -17.71 -15.27 -3.10
C THR A 11 -17.00 -15.64 -1.79
N THR A 12 -16.75 -16.93 -1.56
CA THR A 12 -15.99 -17.45 -0.42
C THR A 12 -14.48 -17.40 -0.61
N CYS A 13 -14.00 -17.34 -1.86
CA CYS A 13 -12.57 -17.28 -2.19
C CYS A 13 -12.06 -15.85 -2.39
N PHE A 14 -12.96 -14.87 -2.48
CA PHE A 14 -12.59 -13.46 -2.62
C PHE A 14 -12.27 -12.85 -1.24
N VAL A 15 -11.05 -13.12 -0.78
CA VAL A 15 -10.50 -12.69 0.51
C VAL A 15 -9.12 -12.05 0.30
N CYS A 16 -8.70 -11.20 1.23
CA CYS A 16 -7.37 -10.59 1.20
C CYS A 16 -6.27 -11.66 1.16
N ALA A 17 -5.33 -11.58 0.21
CA ALA A 17 -4.23 -12.52 0.10
C ALA A 17 -3.32 -12.54 1.33
N ALA A 18 -3.16 -11.39 2.01
CA ALA A 18 -2.36 -11.25 3.22
C ALA A 18 -3.09 -11.73 4.48
N CYS A 19 -4.22 -11.11 4.85
CA CYS A 19 -4.91 -11.42 6.11
C CYS A 19 -6.04 -12.46 6.03
N LYS A 20 -6.35 -12.96 4.82
CA LYS A 20 -7.41 -13.95 4.53
C LYS A 20 -8.82 -13.54 4.97
N LYS A 21 -9.06 -12.25 5.22
CA LYS A 21 -10.39 -11.73 5.56
C LYS A 21 -11.21 -11.44 4.30
N PRO A 22 -12.52 -11.73 4.31
CA PRO A 22 -13.41 -11.34 3.21
C PRO A 22 -13.56 -9.82 3.14
N PHE A 23 -13.66 -9.28 1.93
CA PHE A 23 -13.79 -7.83 1.69
C PHE A 23 -15.19 -7.29 2.04
N GLY A 24 -16.23 -8.12 1.95
CA GLY A 24 -17.60 -7.68 2.19
C GLY A 24 -18.01 -6.53 1.27
N ASN A 25 -18.25 -5.35 1.84
CA ASN A 25 -18.57 -4.10 1.12
C ASN A 25 -17.38 -3.13 1.02
N SER A 26 -16.20 -3.53 1.48
CA SER A 26 -14.99 -2.69 1.47
C SER A 26 -14.32 -2.72 0.10
N LEU A 27 -13.56 -1.66 -0.20
CA LEU A 27 -12.70 -1.59 -1.37
C LEU A 27 -11.58 -2.65 -1.27
N PHE A 28 -11.12 -3.09 -2.44
CA PHE A 28 -9.99 -3.99 -2.58
C PHE A 28 -9.04 -3.45 -3.65
N HIS A 29 -7.77 -3.82 -3.52
CA HIS A 29 -6.71 -3.49 -4.47
C HIS A 29 -6.15 -4.78 -5.06
N MET A 30 -5.74 -4.76 -6.33
CA MET A 30 -5.14 -5.92 -6.99
C MET A 30 -3.64 -5.65 -7.18
N GLU A 31 -2.80 -6.54 -6.68
CA GLU A 31 -1.34 -6.50 -6.85
C GLU A 31 -0.87 -7.89 -7.30
N ASP A 32 -0.07 -7.98 -8.37
CA ASP A 32 0.41 -9.24 -8.97
C ASP A 32 -0.69 -10.29 -9.27
N GLY A 33 -1.94 -9.85 -9.44
CA GLY A 33 -3.09 -10.73 -9.66
C GLY A 33 -3.77 -11.26 -8.39
N GLU A 34 -3.29 -10.86 -7.21
CA GLU A 34 -3.85 -11.19 -5.91
C GLU A 34 -4.63 -9.99 -5.32
N PRO A 35 -5.81 -10.22 -4.71
CA PRO A 35 -6.58 -9.14 -4.09
C PRO A 35 -6.12 -8.87 -2.65
N TYR A 36 -5.91 -7.61 -2.29
CA TYR A 36 -5.50 -7.15 -0.97
C TYR A 36 -6.50 -6.12 -0.41
N CYS A 37 -6.69 -6.13 0.91
CA CYS A 37 -7.52 -5.11 1.55
C CYS A 37 -6.72 -3.80 1.62
N GLU A 38 -7.40 -2.65 1.65
CA GLU A 38 -6.74 -1.33 1.71
C GLU A 38 -5.62 -1.28 2.76
N LYS A 39 -5.86 -1.80 3.97
CA LYS A 39 -4.86 -1.83 5.04
C LYS A 39 -3.61 -2.63 4.69
N ASP A 40 -3.80 -3.85 4.18
CA ASP A 40 -2.67 -4.72 3.84
C ASP A 40 -1.97 -4.21 2.57
N TYR A 41 -2.72 -3.67 1.61
CA TYR A 41 -2.18 -3.08 0.40
C TYR A 41 -1.25 -1.91 0.74
N ILE A 42 -1.72 -0.97 1.57
CA ILE A 42 -0.89 0.13 2.05
C ILE A 42 0.31 -0.44 2.84
N ASN A 43 0.09 -1.37 3.76
CA ASN A 43 1.20 -1.86 4.58
C ASN A 43 2.30 -2.60 3.80
N LEU A 44 1.94 -3.33 2.75
CA LEU A 44 2.85 -4.17 1.96
C LEU A 44 3.47 -3.41 0.78
N PHE A 45 2.72 -2.51 0.16
CA PHE A 45 3.08 -1.92 -1.13
C PHE A 45 3.18 -0.40 -1.12
N SER A 46 2.84 0.26 -0.01
CA SER A 46 3.15 1.68 0.10
C SER A 46 4.66 1.91 0.15
N THR A 47 5.08 2.97 -0.52
CA THR A 47 6.41 3.54 -0.34
C THR A 47 6.48 4.17 1.04
N LYS A 48 7.36 3.65 1.91
CA LYS A 48 7.54 4.16 3.27
C LYS A 48 8.68 5.16 3.33
N CYS A 49 8.49 6.21 4.11
CA CYS A 49 9.55 7.16 4.43
C CYS A 49 10.61 6.48 5.29
N HIS A 50 11.87 6.48 4.85
CA HIS A 50 12.96 5.89 5.61
C HIS A 50 13.24 6.61 6.94
N GLY A 51 12.92 7.90 7.04
CA GLY A 51 13.16 8.68 8.25
C GLY A 51 12.16 8.42 9.38
N CYS A 52 10.92 8.04 9.07
CA CYS A 52 9.87 7.86 10.08
C CYS A 52 9.09 6.54 10.00
N ASP A 53 9.37 5.69 9.01
CA ASP A 53 8.71 4.41 8.72
C ASP A 53 7.21 4.51 8.33
N PHE A 54 6.66 5.73 8.28
CA PHE A 54 5.28 5.96 7.84
C PHE A 54 5.17 5.96 6.30
N PRO A 55 4.03 5.51 5.75
CA PRO A 55 3.76 5.56 4.32
C PRO A 55 3.79 7.00 3.81
N VAL A 56 4.34 7.20 2.61
CA VAL A 56 4.26 8.45 1.86
C VAL A 56 2.98 8.40 1.02
N GLU A 57 1.99 9.24 1.35
CA GLU A 57 0.67 9.21 0.74
C GLU A 57 0.59 10.09 -0.52
N ALA A 58 -0.47 9.88 -1.31
CA ALA A 58 -0.69 10.68 -2.51
C ALA A 58 -1.04 12.13 -2.13
N GLY A 59 -0.10 13.04 -2.37
CA GLY A 59 -0.21 14.46 -2.00
C GLY A 59 0.88 14.93 -1.04
N ASP A 60 1.62 14.01 -0.43
CA ASP A 60 2.76 14.37 0.41
C ASP A 60 3.93 14.89 -0.43
N LYS A 61 4.66 15.86 0.14
CA LYS A 61 5.95 16.27 -0.40
C LYS A 61 6.99 15.25 0.04
N PHE A 62 7.62 14.61 -0.95
CA PHE A 62 8.65 13.61 -0.69
C PHE A 62 9.89 13.84 -1.57
N ILE A 63 10.99 13.25 -1.15
CA ILE A 63 12.29 13.29 -1.81
C ILE A 63 12.82 11.85 -1.92
N GLU A 64 13.40 11.51 -3.06
CA GLU A 64 14.15 10.27 -3.24
C GLU A 64 15.65 10.55 -3.14
N ALA A 65 16.29 9.99 -2.12
CA ALA A 65 17.70 10.20 -1.84
C ALA A 65 18.31 8.95 -1.22
N LEU A 66 19.56 8.65 -1.56
CA LEU A 66 20.31 7.49 -1.05
C LEU A 66 19.61 6.14 -1.32
N GLY A 67 18.82 6.04 -2.40
CA GLY A 67 18.07 4.82 -2.73
C GLY A 67 16.81 4.60 -1.89
N HIS A 68 16.39 5.60 -1.11
CA HIS A 68 15.21 5.54 -0.26
C HIS A 68 14.31 6.75 -0.49
N THR A 69 13.04 6.62 -0.11
CA THR A 69 12.06 7.71 -0.13
C THR A 69 11.94 8.32 1.25
N TRP A 70 11.77 9.64 1.31
CA TRP A 70 11.70 10.42 2.54
C TRP A 70 10.59 11.45 2.42
N HIS A 71 9.84 11.72 3.48
CA HIS A 71 9.09 12.98 3.56
C HIS A 71 10.08 14.15 3.49
N ASP A 72 9.68 15.28 2.88
CA ASP A 72 10.56 16.46 2.77
C ASP A 72 11.03 16.96 4.15
N THR A 73 10.17 16.81 5.17
CA THR A 73 10.47 17.12 6.56
C THR A 73 11.35 16.09 7.28
N CYS A 74 11.47 14.87 6.76
CA CYS A 74 12.25 13.78 7.35
C CYS A 74 13.66 13.68 6.78
N PHE A 75 13.94 14.29 5.63
CA PHE A 75 15.28 14.33 5.04
C PHE A 75 16.12 15.46 5.66
N ILE A 76 16.53 15.27 6.91
CA ILE A 76 17.31 16.25 7.68
C ILE A 76 18.73 15.76 7.97
N CYS A 77 19.65 16.71 8.16
CA CYS A 77 21.03 16.39 8.49
C CYS A 77 21.12 15.80 9.90
N ALA A 78 21.55 14.53 10.03
CA ALA A 78 21.74 13.86 11.32
C ALA A 78 22.82 14.52 12.21
N VAL A 79 23.64 15.44 11.65
CA VAL A 79 24.72 16.13 12.37
C VAL A 79 24.29 17.50 12.90
N CYS A 80 23.34 18.18 12.25
CA CYS A 80 22.98 19.56 12.54
C CYS A 80 21.62 19.72 13.24
N LEU A 81 21.10 18.66 13.85
CA LEU A 81 19.80 18.61 14.52
C LEU A 81 19.76 19.45 15.81
#